data_AF-A0A7V9SSH1-F1
#
_entry.id   AF-A0A7V9SSH1-F1
#
_cell.length_a   1.000
_cell.length_b   1.000
_cell.length_c   1.000
_cell.angle_alpha   90.00
_cell.angle_beta   90.00
_cell.angle_gamma   90.00
#
_symmetry.space_group_name_H-M   'P 1'
#
loop_
_entity.id
_entity.type
_entity.pdbx_description
1 polymer ?
#
loop_
_entity_poly.entity_id
_entity_poly.type
_entity_poly.pdbx_seq_one_letter_code
_entity_poly.pdbx_strand_id
1 'polypeptide(L)'
;MKYLIVFFITLSVLFSCTKKVAKDPTLAYSDLALLDSINNAGSNYYKNNPNILAPAGGSPHGNFKLRFNKIGLNALTNSGKLPVGGTMPDGSLIVKDVYDGNANITLHAFMYKKSGSWLWGEIKPNKEVLYSVTKNPSTCTGCHSQPGNIDLVVSFNLH
;
A
#
# COMPACT_ATOMS: atom_id res chain seq x y z
N MET A 1 -27.89 49.45 27.59
CA MET A 1 -26.93 48.38 27.96
C MET A 1 -27.41 47.03 27.41
N LYS A 2 -27.16 46.73 26.14
CA LYS A 2 -27.70 45.51 25.50
C LYS A 2 -26.78 44.86 24.45
N TYR A 3 -25.54 45.33 24.30
CA TYR A 3 -24.67 44.89 23.19
C TYR A 3 -23.20 44.64 23.59
N LEU A 4 -22.90 44.38 24.86
CA LEU A 4 -21.51 44.25 25.34
C LEU A 4 -21.06 42.81 25.66
N ILE A 5 -21.81 41.78 25.25
CA ILE A 5 -21.47 40.37 25.55
C ILE A 5 -21.37 39.50 24.27
N VAL A 6 -21.50 40.09 23.07
CA VAL A 6 -21.47 39.32 21.80
C VAL A 6 -20.11 39.33 21.10
N PHE A 7 -19.11 40.04 21.63
CA PHE A 7 -17.83 40.24 20.92
C PHE A 7 -16.71 39.25 21.28
N PHE A 8 -16.89 38.36 22.27
CA PHE A 8 -15.78 37.54 22.79
C PHE A 8 -15.74 36.08 22.33
N ILE A 9 -16.73 35.59 21.56
CA ILE A 9 -16.83 34.16 21.17
C ILE A 9 -16.45 33.90 19.70
N THR A 10 -16.30 34.94 18.87
CA THR A 10 -15.95 34.79 17.46
C THR A 10 -14.44 34.75 17.17
N LEU A 11 -13.57 34.94 18.17
CA LEU A 11 -12.12 35.01 17.98
C LEU A 11 -11.35 33.71 18.28
N SER A 12 -12.06 32.59 18.47
CA SER A 12 -11.42 31.31 18.85
C SER A 12 -11.19 30.34 17.68
N VAL A 13 -11.53 30.70 16.44
CA VAL A 13 -11.53 29.77 15.29
C VAL A 13 -10.23 29.82 14.45
N LEU A 14 -9.24 30.65 14.79
CA LEU A 14 -8.06 30.85 13.93
C LEU A 14 -6.77 30.15 14.38
N PHE A 15 -6.78 29.34 15.45
CA PHE A 15 -5.55 28.79 16.05
C PHE A 15 -5.45 27.26 16.10
N SER A 16 -5.95 26.52 15.09
CA SER A 16 -5.64 25.07 15.03
C SER A 16 -5.53 24.47 13.62
N CYS A 17 -4.87 25.20 12.72
CA CYS A 17 -4.35 24.61 11.48
C CYS A 17 -2.95 25.17 11.17
N THR A 18 -1.99 25.00 12.09
CA THR A 18 -0.57 25.14 11.75
C THR A 18 -0.08 23.87 11.07
N LYS A 19 -0.54 23.58 9.84
CA LYS A 19 0.19 22.66 8.96
C LYS A 19 1.40 23.41 8.38
N LYS A 20 2.35 23.77 9.25
CA LYS A 20 3.60 24.45 8.90
C LYS A 20 4.81 23.59 9.29
N VAL A 21 4.95 22.46 8.60
CA VAL A 21 6.25 21.97 8.12
C VAL A 21 5.93 21.29 6.80
N ALA A 22 6.48 21.78 5.69
CA ALA A 22 6.51 20.99 4.47
C ALA A 22 7.32 19.74 4.80
N LYS A 23 6.65 18.58 4.95
CA LYS A 23 7.38 17.31 5.06
C LYS A 23 8.25 17.21 3.81
N ASP A 24 9.53 16.90 3.98
CA ASP A 24 10.45 16.63 2.88
C ASP A 24 9.74 15.66 1.90
N PRO A 25 9.46 16.09 0.65
CA PRO A 25 8.75 15.27 -0.31
C PRO A 25 9.45 13.94 -0.60
N THR A 26 10.77 13.85 -0.37
CA THR A 26 11.52 12.60 -0.54
C THR A 26 11.13 11.54 0.50
N LEU A 27 10.71 11.96 1.70
CA LEU A 27 10.27 11.07 2.77
C LEU A 27 8.87 10.50 2.55
N ALA A 28 8.09 11.04 1.60
CA ALA A 28 6.75 10.56 1.26
C ALA A 28 6.74 9.09 0.79
N TYR A 29 7.90 8.57 0.37
CA TYR A 29 8.10 7.21 -0.11
C TYR A 29 9.09 6.41 0.74
N SER A 30 9.39 6.88 1.96
CA SER A 30 10.16 6.10 2.93
C SER A 30 9.40 4.84 3.36
N ASP A 31 10.12 3.85 3.88
CA ASP A 31 9.53 2.60 4.39
C ASP A 31 8.36 2.86 5.35
N LEU A 32 8.55 3.76 6.31
CA LEU A 32 7.51 4.08 7.31
C LEU A 32 6.36 4.90 6.72
N ALA A 33 6.61 5.80 5.76
CA ALA A 33 5.54 6.52 5.08
C ALA A 33 4.66 5.57 4.24
N LEU A 34 5.27 4.56 3.63
CA LEU A 34 4.54 3.53 2.91
C LEU A 34 3.83 2.57 3.86
N LEU A 35 4.39 2.23 5.02
CA LEU A 35 3.67 1.51 6.08
C LEU A 35 2.43 2.29 6.56
N ASP A 36 2.54 3.60 6.77
CA ASP A 36 1.39 4.45 7.08
C ASP A 36 0.34 4.39 5.96
N SER A 37 0.78 4.38 4.69
CA SER A 37 -0.12 4.23 3.54
C SER A 37 -0.80 2.85 3.51
N ILE A 38 -0.09 1.77 3.87
CA ILE A 38 -0.61 0.40 3.97
C ILE A 38 -1.71 0.30 5.02
N ASN A 39 -1.49 0.91 6.19
CA ASN A 39 -2.44 0.94 7.30
C ASN A 39 -3.70 1.76 6.95
N ASN A 40 -3.54 2.80 6.12
CA ASN A 40 -4.64 3.67 5.68
C ASN A 40 -5.31 3.20 4.37
N ALA A 41 -4.77 2.20 3.67
CA ALA A 41 -5.33 1.71 2.40
C ALA A 41 -6.72 1.05 2.58
N GLY A 42 -7.10 0.71 3.81
CA GLY A 42 -8.38 0.07 4.14
C GLY A 42 -8.47 -1.37 3.64
N SER A 43 -9.71 -1.88 3.60
CA SER A 43 -10.06 -3.28 3.28
C SER A 43 -10.33 -3.52 1.79
N ASN A 44 -9.58 -2.87 0.91
CA ASN A 44 -9.70 -3.01 -0.54
C ASN A 44 -9.05 -4.32 -1.02
N TYR A 45 -9.71 -5.44 -0.71
CA TYR A 45 -9.20 -6.77 -1.02
C TYR A 45 -9.32 -7.11 -2.50
N TYR A 46 -8.35 -7.86 -3.01
CA TYR A 46 -8.37 -8.38 -4.37
C TYR A 46 -9.66 -9.17 -4.65
N LYS A 47 -10.37 -8.84 -5.74
CA LYS A 47 -11.67 -9.44 -6.12
C LYS A 47 -12.70 -9.42 -4.97
N ASN A 48 -12.63 -8.44 -4.06
CA ASN A 48 -13.46 -8.36 -2.85
C ASN A 48 -13.38 -9.61 -1.97
N ASN A 49 -12.25 -10.34 -1.98
CA ASN A 49 -12.06 -11.55 -1.20
C ASN A 49 -11.27 -11.27 0.09
N PRO A 50 -11.93 -11.22 1.27
CA PRO A 50 -11.27 -10.95 2.54
C PRO A 50 -10.62 -12.20 3.17
N ASN A 51 -10.68 -13.35 2.51
CA ASN A 51 -10.17 -14.61 3.04
C ASN A 51 -8.65 -14.68 2.96
N ILE A 52 -8.05 -15.41 3.91
CA ILE A 52 -6.64 -15.76 3.85
C ILE A 52 -6.45 -16.80 2.74
N LEU A 53 -5.54 -16.51 1.83
CA LEU A 53 -5.18 -17.35 0.69
C LEU A 53 -3.88 -18.09 0.98
N ALA A 54 -3.80 -19.34 0.50
CA ALA A 54 -2.54 -20.06 0.49
C ALA A 54 -1.61 -19.48 -0.60
N PRO A 55 -0.28 -19.45 -0.38
CA PRO A 55 0.68 -19.12 -1.42
C PRO A 55 0.63 -20.13 -2.57
N ALA A 56 0.67 -19.63 -3.80
CA ALA A 56 0.90 -20.47 -4.98
C ALA A 56 2.40 -20.59 -5.29
N GLY A 57 2.78 -21.71 -5.90
CA GLY A 57 4.03 -21.89 -6.66
C GLY A 57 5.32 -21.36 -6.01
N GLY A 58 5.84 -22.03 -4.99
CA GLY A 58 7.17 -21.73 -4.43
C GLY A 58 7.35 -20.32 -3.84
N SER A 59 6.25 -19.59 -3.63
CA SER A 59 6.28 -18.28 -2.97
C SER A 59 6.99 -18.39 -1.62
N PRO A 60 8.00 -17.55 -1.34
CA PRO A 60 8.72 -17.56 -0.06
C PRO A 60 7.86 -17.01 1.08
N HIS A 61 6.74 -16.37 0.75
CA HIS A 61 5.79 -15.81 1.71
C HIS A 61 4.69 -16.82 2.05
N GLY A 62 4.29 -16.85 3.32
CA GLY A 62 3.22 -17.71 3.83
C GLY A 62 1.81 -17.27 3.42
N ASN A 63 0.81 -17.79 4.14
CA ASN A 63 -0.60 -17.49 3.96
C ASN A 63 -0.86 -15.98 4.01
N PHE A 64 -1.70 -15.44 3.13
CA PHE A 64 -1.82 -13.99 2.99
C PHE A 64 -3.22 -13.50 2.62
N LYS A 65 -3.48 -12.21 2.90
CA LYS A 65 -4.53 -11.44 2.21
C LYS A 65 -3.88 -10.48 1.23
N LEU A 66 -4.50 -10.32 0.07
CA LEU A 66 -4.04 -9.38 -0.96
C LEU A 66 -4.92 -8.14 -0.97
N ARG A 67 -4.32 -6.98 -0.74
CA ARG A 67 -4.98 -5.68 -0.76
C ARG A 67 -4.35 -4.75 -1.77
N PHE A 68 -5.16 -3.82 -2.25
CA PHE A 68 -4.75 -2.72 -3.10
C PHE A 68 -5.12 -1.41 -2.40
N ASN A 69 -4.49 -0.29 -2.75
CA ASN A 69 -5.18 0.99 -2.56
C ASN A 69 -6.21 1.22 -3.67
N LYS A 70 -7.02 2.27 -3.54
CA LYS A 70 -8.05 2.60 -4.54
C LYS A 70 -7.48 2.81 -5.94
N ILE A 71 -6.28 3.41 -6.06
CA ILE A 71 -5.63 3.66 -7.36
C ILE A 71 -5.33 2.34 -8.06
N GLY A 72 -4.65 1.41 -7.38
CA GLY A 72 -4.32 0.10 -7.95
C GLY A 72 -5.56 -0.75 -8.22
N LEU A 73 -6.56 -0.74 -7.32
CA LEU A 73 -7.79 -1.50 -7.51
C LEU A 73 -8.58 -1.02 -8.73
N ASN A 74 -8.70 0.29 -8.94
CA ASN A 74 -9.43 0.87 -10.06
C ASN A 74 -8.75 0.64 -11.42
N ALA A 75 -7.47 0.27 -11.44
CA ALA A 75 -6.78 -0.10 -12.67
C ALA A 75 -7.15 -1.51 -13.16
N LEU A 76 -7.76 -2.33 -12.29
CA LEU A 76 -8.13 -3.69 -12.63
C LEU A 76 -9.47 -3.71 -13.38
N THR A 77 -9.55 -4.59 -14.37
CA THR A 77 -10.80 -4.98 -15.02
C THR A 77 -11.66 -5.83 -14.06
N ASN A 78 -12.89 -6.12 -14.46
CA ASN A 78 -13.79 -7.03 -13.73
C ASN A 78 -13.21 -8.45 -13.54
N SER A 79 -12.23 -8.85 -14.36
CA SER A 79 -11.51 -10.12 -14.20
C SER A 79 -10.44 -10.10 -13.09
N GLY A 80 -10.22 -8.94 -12.46
CA GLY A 80 -9.14 -8.71 -11.50
C GLY A 80 -7.76 -8.60 -12.15
N LYS A 81 -7.70 -8.36 -13.47
CA LYS A 81 -6.45 -8.19 -14.21
C LYS A 81 -6.35 -6.80 -14.81
N LEU A 82 -5.13 -6.32 -15.05
CA LEU A 82 -4.93 -5.17 -15.92
C LEU A 82 -5.49 -5.47 -17.33
N PRO A 83 -5.94 -4.45 -18.07
CA PRO A 83 -6.19 -4.57 -19.51
C PRO A 83 -4.96 -5.11 -20.24
N VAL A 84 -5.15 -5.70 -21.42
CA VAL A 84 -4.04 -6.20 -22.25
C VAL A 84 -3.08 -5.05 -22.57
N GLY A 85 -1.78 -5.24 -22.29
CA GLY A 85 -0.75 -4.21 -22.43
C GLY A 85 -0.78 -3.11 -21.37
N GLY A 86 -1.66 -3.20 -20.37
CA GLY A 86 -1.80 -2.22 -19.31
C GLY A 86 -0.66 -2.26 -18.30
N THR A 87 -0.49 -1.13 -17.61
CA THR A 87 0.43 -0.96 -16.48
C THR A 87 -0.32 -0.36 -15.29
N MET A 88 0.13 -0.64 -14.08
CA MET A 88 -0.40 0.02 -12.90
C MET A 88 -0.08 1.53 -12.94
N PRO A 89 -1.05 2.41 -12.66
CA PRO A 89 -0.80 3.84 -12.54
C PRO A 89 0.16 4.15 -11.39
N ASP A 90 0.89 5.27 -11.51
CA ASP A 90 1.63 5.83 -10.39
C ASP A 90 0.73 6.07 -9.18
N GLY A 91 1.26 5.81 -7.99
CA GLY A 91 0.52 5.81 -6.75
C GLY A 91 -0.19 4.49 -6.45
N SER A 92 -0.19 3.51 -7.34
CA SER A 92 -0.71 2.16 -7.04
C SER A 92 0.08 1.51 -5.91
N LEU A 93 -0.63 1.01 -4.90
CA LEU A 93 -0.07 0.25 -3.79
C LEU A 93 -0.70 -1.14 -3.79
N ILE A 94 0.13 -2.17 -3.75
CA ILE A 94 -0.28 -3.56 -3.63
C ILE A 94 0.39 -4.13 -2.38
N VAL A 95 -0.39 -4.78 -1.53
CA VAL A 95 0.06 -5.28 -0.24
C VAL A 95 -0.37 -6.73 -0.09
N LYS A 96 0.62 -7.60 0.15
CA LYS A 96 0.44 -8.94 0.66
C LYS A 96 0.65 -8.90 2.18
N ASP A 97 -0.44 -8.93 2.92
CA ASP A 97 -0.39 -9.10 4.37
C ASP A 97 -0.26 -10.58 4.67
N VAL A 98 0.89 -11.01 5.18
CA VAL A 98 1.17 -12.40 5.54
C VAL A 98 0.68 -12.66 6.96
N TYR A 99 -0.01 -13.78 7.15
CA TYR A 99 -0.62 -14.18 8.40
C TYR A 99 0.04 -15.44 8.99
N ASP A 100 0.11 -15.51 10.31
CA ASP A 100 0.45 -16.73 11.04
C ASP A 100 -0.77 -17.68 11.19
N GLY A 101 -0.56 -18.82 11.87
CA GLY A 101 -1.63 -19.79 12.16
C GLY A 101 -2.72 -19.29 13.10
N ASN A 102 -2.51 -18.14 13.76
CA ASN A 102 -3.46 -17.50 14.68
C ASN A 102 -4.16 -16.29 14.03
N ALA A 103 -4.03 -16.11 12.72
CA ALA A 103 -4.57 -14.99 11.96
C ALA A 103 -4.04 -13.61 12.40
N ASN A 104 -2.82 -13.54 12.94
CA ASN A 104 -2.11 -12.29 13.13
C ASN A 104 -1.27 -11.95 11.90
N ILE A 105 -1.22 -10.67 11.53
CA ILE A 105 -0.29 -10.21 10.49
C ILE A 105 1.13 -10.33 11.04
N THR A 106 2.02 -10.95 10.27
CA THR A 106 3.44 -11.10 10.59
C THR A 106 4.32 -10.26 9.69
N LEU A 107 3.86 -9.97 8.46
CA LEU A 107 4.61 -9.21 7.47
C LEU A 107 3.69 -8.47 6.51
N HIS A 108 4.04 -7.24 6.18
CA HIS A 108 3.54 -6.53 5.00
C HIS A 108 4.61 -6.64 3.91
N ALA A 109 4.40 -7.49 2.91
CA ALA A 109 5.20 -7.48 1.69
C ALA A 109 4.44 -6.64 0.64
N PHE A 110 5.05 -5.58 0.14
CA PHE A 110 4.34 -4.60 -0.68
C PHE A 110 5.16 -4.09 -1.85
N MET A 111 4.43 -3.53 -2.82
CA MET A 111 5.00 -2.78 -3.92
C MET A 111 4.21 -1.49 -4.15
N TYR A 112 4.93 -0.40 -4.39
CA TYR A 112 4.36 0.93 -4.65
C TYR A 112 4.88 1.49 -5.98
N LYS A 113 3.98 1.93 -6.86
CA LYS A 113 4.32 2.48 -8.17
C LYS A 113 4.67 3.96 -8.06
N LYS A 114 5.90 4.31 -8.45
CA LYS A 114 6.41 5.69 -8.44
C LYS A 114 7.17 5.96 -9.72
N SER A 115 6.72 6.95 -10.49
CA SER A 115 7.38 7.40 -11.72
C SER A 115 7.64 6.25 -12.70
N GLY A 116 6.63 5.39 -12.88
CA GLY A 116 6.70 4.21 -13.75
C GLY A 116 7.47 3.01 -13.17
N SER A 117 8.16 3.19 -12.04
CA SER A 117 8.96 2.14 -11.39
C SER A 117 8.29 1.59 -10.14
N TRP A 118 8.64 0.37 -9.75
CA TRP A 118 8.16 -0.25 -8.52
C TRP A 118 9.19 -0.09 -7.39
N LEU A 119 8.73 0.47 -6.28
CA LEU A 119 9.39 0.36 -4.98
C LEU A 119 8.93 -0.92 -4.29
N TRP A 120 9.84 -1.65 -3.66
CA TRP A 120 9.58 -2.97 -3.05
C TRP A 120 9.96 -2.94 -1.59
N GLY A 121 9.09 -3.42 -0.71
CA GLY A 121 9.38 -3.43 0.71
C GLY A 121 8.75 -4.59 1.46
N GLU A 122 9.38 -4.91 2.58
CA GLU A 122 8.93 -5.90 3.54
C GLU A 122 9.09 -5.33 4.94
N ILE A 123 7.97 -5.10 5.62
CA ILE A 123 7.94 -4.44 6.93
C ILE A 123 7.00 -5.20 7.85
N LYS A 124 7.46 -5.51 9.06
CA LYS A 124 6.62 -6.14 10.09
C LYS A 124 5.67 -5.10 10.73
N PRO A 125 4.55 -5.52 11.33
CA PRO A 125 3.63 -4.60 12.02
C PRO A 125 4.27 -3.78 13.16
N ASN A 126 5.35 -4.29 13.76
CA ASN A 126 6.14 -3.57 14.78
C ASN A 126 7.08 -2.49 14.20
N LYS A 127 6.98 -2.19 12.89
CA LYS A 127 7.80 -1.23 12.13
C LYS A 127 9.24 -1.69 11.83
N GLU A 128 9.58 -2.94 12.12
CA GLU A 128 10.86 -3.52 11.70
C GLU A 128 10.90 -3.69 10.18
N VAL A 129 11.85 -3.02 9.53
CA VAL A 129 12.07 -3.10 8.08
C VAL A 129 12.98 -4.28 7.76
N LEU A 130 12.43 -5.31 7.11
CA LEU A 130 13.19 -6.47 6.62
C LEU A 130 13.80 -6.20 5.25
N TYR A 131 13.03 -5.53 4.38
CA TYR A 131 13.47 -5.08 3.07
C TYR A 131 13.06 -3.62 2.86
N SER A 132 14.06 -2.75 2.65
CA SER A 132 13.81 -1.33 2.43
C SER A 132 13.51 -1.07 0.96
N VAL A 133 12.61 -0.12 0.70
CA VAL A 133 12.29 0.43 -0.62
C VAL A 133 13.47 1.09 -1.34
N THR A 134 14.57 1.32 -0.63
CA THR A 134 15.83 1.83 -1.19
C THR A 134 16.80 0.73 -1.62
N LYS A 135 16.55 -0.54 -1.25
CA LYS A 135 17.39 -1.68 -1.67
C LYS A 135 17.14 -2.03 -3.13
N ASN A 136 18.13 -2.70 -3.73
CA ASN A 136 18.06 -3.18 -5.11
C ASN A 136 16.80 -4.05 -5.33
N PRO A 137 15.93 -3.78 -6.31
CA PRO A 137 14.70 -4.55 -6.49
C PRO A 137 14.89 -6.00 -6.98
N SER A 138 16.10 -6.41 -7.40
CA SER A 138 16.37 -7.71 -8.03
C SER A 138 15.90 -8.92 -7.22
N THR A 139 15.98 -8.84 -5.89
CA THR A 139 15.52 -9.90 -4.97
C THR A 139 14.03 -10.19 -5.14
N CYS A 140 13.23 -9.16 -5.42
CA CYS A 140 11.78 -9.28 -5.63
C CYS A 140 11.48 -9.54 -7.11
N THR A 141 12.16 -8.83 -8.02
CA THR A 141 11.84 -8.89 -9.45
C THR A 141 12.22 -10.22 -10.10
N GLY A 142 13.15 -11.00 -9.53
CA GLY A 142 13.49 -12.33 -10.04
C GLY A 142 12.26 -13.25 -10.20
N CYS A 143 11.37 -13.29 -9.21
CA CYS A 143 10.12 -14.06 -9.30
C CYS A 143 8.97 -13.28 -9.93
N HIS A 144 8.96 -11.95 -9.80
CA HIS A 144 7.87 -11.13 -10.32
C HIS A 144 7.95 -10.87 -11.84
N SER A 145 9.14 -11.01 -12.44
CA SER A 145 9.36 -10.85 -13.89
C SER A 145 9.09 -12.12 -14.71
N GLN A 146 8.62 -13.19 -14.08
CA GLN A 146 8.35 -14.45 -14.76
C GLN A 146 7.27 -14.30 -15.85
N PRO A 147 7.34 -15.09 -16.95
CA PRO A 147 6.38 -15.02 -18.04
C PRO A 147 4.92 -15.13 -17.56
N GLY A 148 4.06 -14.31 -18.15
CA GLY A 148 2.63 -14.25 -17.79
C GLY A 148 2.29 -13.28 -16.66
N ASN A 149 3.27 -12.77 -15.91
CA ASN A 149 3.04 -11.63 -15.03
C ASN A 149 3.00 -10.33 -15.85
N ILE A 150 2.06 -9.44 -15.52
CA ILE A 150 1.93 -8.13 -16.19
C ILE A 150 2.36 -7.06 -15.21
N ASP A 151 3.24 -6.17 -15.65
CA ASP A 151 3.80 -5.08 -14.82
C ASP A 151 4.34 -5.55 -13.46
N LEU A 152 4.98 -6.73 -13.43
CA LEU A 152 5.52 -7.38 -12.23
C LEU A 152 4.46 -7.75 -11.16
N VAL A 153 3.18 -7.65 -11.49
CA VAL A 153 2.07 -8.02 -10.59
C VAL A 153 1.70 -9.49 -10.80
N VAL A 154 2.06 -10.32 -9.82
CA VAL A 154 1.87 -11.78 -9.88
C VAL A 154 0.42 -12.19 -9.62
N SER A 155 -0.38 -11.32 -8.99
CA SER A 155 -1.74 -11.66 -8.58
C SER A 155 -2.67 -12.06 -9.73
N PHE A 156 -2.36 -11.70 -10.97
CA PHE A 156 -3.14 -12.11 -12.14
C PHE A 156 -3.09 -13.61 -12.43
N ASN A 157 -2.11 -14.29 -11.86
CA ASN A 157 -1.93 -15.74 -11.97
C ASN A 157 -2.36 -16.46 -10.67
N LEU A 158 -2.87 -15.72 -9.68
CA LEU A 158 -3.43 -16.26 -8.45
C LEU A 158 -4.96 -16.35 -8.60
N HIS A 159 -5.42 -17.52 -9.06
CA HIS A 159 -6.84 -17.92 -9.17
C HIS A 159 -7.69 -17.11 -10.16
#